data_AF-Q9ACZ0-F1
#
_entry.id   AF-Q9ACZ0-F1
#
_cell.length_a   1.000
_cell.length_b   1.000
_cell.length_c   1.000
_cell.angle_alpha   90.00
_cell.angle_beta   90.00
_cell.angle_gamma   90.00
#
_symmetry.space_group_name_H-M   'P 1'
#
loop_
_entity.id
_entity.type
_entity.pdbx_description
1 polymer ?
#
loop_
_entity_poly.entity_id
_entity_poly.type
_entity_poly.pdbx_seq_one_letter_code
_entity_poly.pdbx_strand_id
1 'polypeptide(L)'
;MTSVSNWSTHAACRTVDPNEMFVRAKALTRRKTGCFGCPVRIPCLAHALDTPLEFGVWGGWDEQERQALLHTGSEVNSWFELLEAVGTDYEKVEAFLKRERRLRWLSPEEEAAFVAVFRARFVPLMGFLIKAGASRHDAEDAAQSACVELARVWRTVDRPGPWLRTTAFRMWLKTVHRMRPEELTDDEIPESSADDHSDDVAETMAMVQLLRRLPPLQRTVMAFAIDGCTPSETAEVLDKPAENIRQNLKRARKKLERLLTEDGGGVE
;
A
#
# COMPACT_ATOMS: atom_id res chain seq x y z
N MET A 1 31.78 -19.20 10.45
CA MET A 1 30.89 -20.38 10.34
C MET A 1 30.99 -21.22 11.61
N THR A 2 30.16 -20.92 12.61
CA THR A 2 29.84 -21.88 13.67
C THR A 2 28.35 -22.15 13.55
N SER A 3 28.03 -23.22 12.83
CA SER A 3 26.71 -23.87 12.95
C SER A 3 26.47 -24.07 14.44
N VAL A 4 25.41 -23.46 14.97
CA VAL A 4 24.99 -23.56 16.37
C VAL A 4 24.38 -24.95 16.61
N SER A 5 25.15 -25.99 16.29
CA SER A 5 24.80 -27.36 16.65
C SER A 5 24.88 -27.42 18.17
N ASN A 6 23.72 -27.54 18.82
CA ASN A 6 23.53 -27.73 20.27
C ASN A 6 23.12 -26.51 21.13
N TRP A 7 22.55 -25.43 20.56
CA TRP A 7 21.93 -24.40 21.41
C TRP A 7 20.75 -24.96 22.24
N SER A 8 19.98 -25.88 21.67
CA SER A 8 18.77 -26.43 22.30
C SER A 8 19.04 -27.15 23.62
N THR A 9 20.25 -27.70 23.83
CA THR A 9 20.60 -28.36 25.10
C THR A 9 20.74 -27.41 26.28
N HIS A 10 20.95 -26.12 26.00
CA HIS A 10 21.09 -25.05 26.98
C HIS A 10 19.79 -24.27 27.20
N ALA A 11 18.68 -24.69 26.58
CA ALA A 11 17.39 -24.06 26.73
C ALA A 11 16.81 -24.28 28.14
N ALA A 12 16.43 -23.19 28.81
CA ALA A 12 15.84 -23.24 30.15
C ALA A 12 14.52 -24.02 30.21
N CYS A 13 13.79 -24.10 29.08
CA CYS A 13 12.54 -24.85 28.97
C CYS A 13 12.72 -26.34 28.65
N ARG A 14 13.96 -26.84 28.49
CA ARG A 14 14.23 -28.22 28.06
C ARG A 14 13.65 -29.29 29.00
N THR A 15 13.55 -28.99 30.30
CA THR A 15 13.03 -29.91 31.32
C THR A 15 11.53 -29.74 31.57
N VAL A 16 10.86 -28.86 30.82
CA VAL A 16 9.42 -28.66 30.89
C VAL A 16 8.72 -29.74 30.06
N ASP A 17 7.62 -30.28 30.58
CA ASP A 17 6.79 -31.24 29.85
C ASP A 17 6.32 -30.65 28.50
N PRO A 18 6.56 -31.35 27.37
CA PRO A 18 6.14 -30.89 26.05
C PRO A 18 4.65 -30.57 25.95
N ASN A 19 3.77 -31.31 26.62
CA ASN A 19 2.32 -31.07 26.61
C ASN A 19 1.95 -29.76 27.30
N GLU A 20 2.74 -29.30 28.27
CA GLU A 20 2.55 -27.99 28.88
C GLU A 20 3.12 -26.83 28.03
N MET A 21 3.82 -27.14 26.93
CA MET A 21 4.29 -26.17 25.93
C MET A 21 3.24 -25.96 24.82
N PHE A 22 2.31 -26.91 24.65
CA PHE A 22 1.14 -26.82 23.76
C PHE A 22 -0.10 -26.32 24.51
N VAL A 23 -0.07 -25.05 24.93
CA VAL A 23 -1.12 -24.45 25.77
C VAL A 23 -2.04 -23.50 25.01
N ARG A 24 -3.33 -23.45 25.39
CA ARG A 24 -4.31 -22.46 24.91
C ARG A 24 -3.92 -21.03 25.35
N ALA A 25 -4.45 -20.01 24.66
CA ALA A 25 -4.07 -18.59 24.74
C ALA A 25 -3.76 -18.02 26.15
N LYS A 26 -4.49 -18.41 27.21
CA LYS A 26 -4.30 -17.88 28.58
C LYS A 26 -2.97 -18.30 29.23
N ALA A 27 -2.34 -19.38 28.78
CA ALA A 27 -1.04 -19.84 29.29
C ALA A 27 0.15 -19.40 28.40
N LEU A 28 -0.13 -18.76 27.27
CA LEU A 28 0.88 -18.23 26.33
C LEU A 28 1.71 -17.11 26.99
N THR A 29 1.06 -16.19 27.71
CA THR A 29 1.74 -15.08 28.40
C THR A 29 2.75 -15.58 29.43
N ARG A 30 2.38 -16.57 30.26
CA ARG A 30 3.26 -17.16 31.27
C ARG A 30 4.48 -17.85 30.64
N ARG A 31 4.29 -18.49 29.47
CA ARG A 31 5.37 -19.14 28.72
C ARG A 31 6.30 -18.13 28.06
N LYS A 32 5.77 -17.06 27.46
CA LYS A 32 6.57 -15.94 26.94
C LYS A 32 7.47 -15.35 28.04
N THR A 33 6.92 -15.14 29.25
CA THR A 33 7.69 -14.63 30.39
C THR A 33 8.86 -15.54 30.77
N GLY A 34 8.70 -16.86 30.67
CA GLY A 34 9.76 -17.83 30.95
C GLY A 34 10.98 -17.72 30.02
N CYS A 35 10.84 -17.12 28.84
CA CYS A 35 11.93 -16.98 27.89
C CYS A 35 12.90 -15.83 28.21
N PHE A 36 12.51 -14.81 28.99
CA PHE A 36 13.33 -13.60 29.19
C PHE A 36 14.67 -13.85 29.89
N GLY A 37 14.79 -14.92 30.67
CA GLY A 37 16.05 -15.34 31.30
C GLY A 37 16.78 -16.49 30.60
N CYS A 38 16.29 -16.96 29.44
CA CYS A 38 16.87 -18.10 28.75
C CYS A 38 18.17 -17.70 28.03
N PRO A 39 19.31 -18.39 28.26
CA PRO A 39 20.60 -18.00 27.67
C PRO A 39 20.64 -18.18 26.14
N VAL A 40 19.73 -18.97 25.58
CA VAL A 40 19.67 -19.30 24.15
C VAL A 40 18.51 -18.63 23.42
N ARG A 41 18.02 -17.50 23.95
CA ARG A 41 16.85 -16.79 23.42
C ARG A 41 17.03 -16.39 21.94
N ILE A 42 18.20 -15.86 21.57
CA ILE A 42 18.54 -15.47 20.19
C ILE A 42 18.60 -16.69 19.25
N PRO A 43 19.45 -17.70 19.46
CA PRO A 43 19.51 -18.86 18.55
C PRO A 43 18.20 -19.65 18.49
N CYS A 44 17.43 -19.68 19.59
CA CYS A 44 16.10 -20.30 19.61
C CYS A 44 15.10 -19.58 18.70
N LEU A 45 15.04 -18.25 18.78
CA LEU A 45 14.13 -17.45 17.96
C LEU A 45 14.56 -17.43 16.49
N ALA A 46 15.87 -17.25 16.24
CA ALA A 46 16.43 -17.28 14.88
C ALA A 46 16.07 -18.59 14.17
N HIS A 47 16.25 -19.73 14.83
CA HIS A 47 15.90 -21.03 14.27
C HIS A 47 14.42 -21.13 13.88
N ALA A 48 13.51 -20.59 14.70
CA ALA A 48 12.07 -20.61 14.43
C ALA A 48 11.63 -19.63 13.33
N LEU A 49 12.46 -18.65 12.99
CA LEU A 49 12.24 -17.72 11.88
C LEU A 49 12.89 -18.27 10.59
N ASP A 50 14.08 -18.85 10.68
CA ASP A 50 14.79 -19.47 9.55
C ASP A 50 14.09 -20.76 9.08
N THR A 51 13.53 -21.53 10.01
CA THR A 51 12.67 -22.69 9.76
C THR A 51 11.29 -22.35 10.30
N PRO A 52 10.30 -21.99 9.45
CA PRO A 52 9.00 -21.49 9.90
C PRO A 52 8.22 -22.60 10.61
N LEU A 53 8.46 -22.73 11.91
CA LEU A 53 7.80 -23.71 12.77
C LEU A 53 6.40 -23.19 13.12
N GLU A 54 5.39 -23.99 12.79
CA GLU A 54 3.98 -23.58 12.81
C GLU A 54 3.40 -23.33 14.22
N PHE A 55 4.07 -23.79 15.28
CA PHE A 55 3.49 -23.78 16.63
C PHE A 55 4.53 -23.46 17.72
N GLY A 56 4.04 -22.92 18.84
CA GLY A 56 4.77 -22.77 20.08
C GLY A 56 5.39 -21.39 20.33
N VAL A 57 6.01 -21.25 21.51
CA VAL A 57 6.73 -20.04 21.93
C VAL A 57 8.23 -20.24 21.74
N TRP A 58 8.84 -19.37 20.95
CA TRP A 58 10.26 -19.44 20.58
C TRP A 58 10.93 -18.13 20.93
N GLY A 59 11.97 -18.17 21.77
CA GLY A 59 12.66 -16.97 22.29
C GLY A 59 11.73 -15.91 22.91
N GLY A 60 10.54 -16.30 23.35
CA GLY A 60 9.54 -15.42 23.95
C GLY A 60 8.50 -14.88 22.98
N TRP A 61 8.50 -15.29 21.71
CA TRP A 61 7.51 -14.90 20.72
C TRP A 61 6.57 -16.04 20.37
N ASP A 62 5.31 -15.72 20.10
CA ASP A 62 4.31 -16.67 19.60
C ASP A 62 4.28 -16.76 18.07
N GLU A 63 3.40 -17.60 17.56
CA GLU A 63 3.23 -17.83 16.12
C GLU A 63 2.81 -16.56 15.38
N GLN A 64 1.87 -15.80 15.94
CA GLN A 64 1.33 -14.61 15.29
C GLN A 64 2.42 -13.53 15.14
N GLU A 65 3.23 -13.32 16.18
CA GLU A 65 4.36 -12.39 16.17
C GLU A 65 5.43 -12.80 15.14
N ARG A 66 5.75 -14.09 15.05
CA ARG A 66 6.72 -14.60 14.06
C ARG A 66 6.21 -14.44 12.64
N GLN A 67 4.97 -14.83 12.34
CA GLN A 67 4.40 -14.71 11.00
C GLN A 67 4.33 -13.26 10.52
N ALA A 68 4.00 -12.32 11.42
CA ALA A 68 4.02 -10.89 11.10
C ALA A 68 5.41 -10.40 10.67
N LEU A 69 6.47 -10.90 11.31
CA LEU A 69 7.85 -10.52 11.00
C LEU A 69 8.42 -11.27 9.78
N LEU A 70 8.06 -12.52 9.56
CA LEU A 70 8.41 -13.24 8.33
C LEU A 70 7.82 -12.56 7.09
N HIS A 71 6.60 -12.02 7.20
CA HIS A 71 6.02 -11.21 6.15
C HIS A 71 6.77 -9.87 5.97
N THR A 72 7.19 -9.23 7.06
CA THR A 72 7.82 -7.90 7.02
C THR A 72 9.31 -7.93 6.65
N GLY A 73 10.01 -9.01 7.01
CA GLY A 73 11.45 -9.21 6.86
C GLY A 73 11.79 -10.34 5.90
N SER A 74 11.01 -10.53 4.82
CA SER A 74 11.24 -11.57 3.82
C SER A 74 12.61 -11.50 3.13
N GLU A 75 13.30 -10.36 3.23
CA GLU A 75 14.64 -10.11 2.67
C GLU A 75 15.78 -10.37 3.67
N VAL A 76 15.47 -10.75 4.92
CA VAL A 76 16.48 -11.04 5.93
C VAL A 76 17.22 -12.33 5.57
N ASN A 77 18.51 -12.21 5.22
CA ASN A 77 19.36 -13.35 4.86
C ASN A 77 19.85 -14.17 6.07
N SER A 78 19.80 -13.59 7.28
CA SER A 78 20.19 -14.25 8.53
C SER A 78 19.44 -13.62 9.71
N TRP A 79 18.43 -14.32 10.22
CA TRP A 79 17.71 -13.85 11.41
C TRP A 79 18.59 -13.87 12.66
N PHE A 80 19.57 -14.77 12.71
CA PHE A 80 20.54 -14.83 13.81
C PHE A 80 21.35 -13.55 13.94
N GLU A 81 21.98 -13.09 12.84
CA GLU A 81 22.81 -11.88 12.86
C GLU A 81 21.98 -10.62 13.17
N LEU A 82 20.75 -10.55 12.65
CA LEU A 82 19.83 -9.46 12.94
C LEU A 82 19.48 -9.41 14.43
N LEU A 83 19.12 -10.54 15.01
CA LEU A 83 18.74 -10.64 16.43
C LEU A 83 19.93 -10.44 17.37
N GLU A 84 21.15 -10.77 16.96
CA GLU A 84 22.36 -10.40 17.72
C GLU A 84 22.58 -8.88 17.73
N ALA A 85 22.32 -8.20 16.60
CA ALA A 85 22.51 -6.76 16.49
C ALA A 85 21.41 -5.94 17.21
N VAL A 86 20.15 -6.40 17.14
CA VAL A 86 18.97 -5.63 17.61
C VAL A 86 18.44 -6.14 18.96
N GLY A 87 18.73 -7.40 19.29
CA GLY A 87 18.12 -8.12 20.41
C GLY A 87 16.80 -8.79 20.03
N THR A 88 16.14 -9.39 21.02
CA THR A 88 14.91 -10.19 20.86
C THR A 88 13.64 -9.45 21.31
N ASP A 89 13.71 -8.12 21.39
CA ASP A 89 12.56 -7.27 21.68
C ASP A 89 11.76 -7.08 20.39
N TYR A 90 10.48 -7.46 20.40
CA TYR A 90 9.64 -7.43 19.22
C TYR A 90 9.55 -6.04 18.61
N GLU A 91 9.29 -5.02 19.42
CA GLU A 91 9.11 -3.64 18.96
C GLU A 91 10.41 -3.10 18.35
N LYS A 92 11.56 -3.43 18.93
CA LYS A 92 12.87 -3.04 18.37
C LYS A 92 13.16 -3.71 17.04
N VAL A 93 12.88 -5.02 16.92
CA VAL A 93 13.09 -5.77 15.67
C VAL A 93 12.15 -5.26 14.58
N GLU A 94 10.87 -5.07 14.90
CA GLU A 94 9.89 -4.53 13.97
C GLU A 94 10.27 -3.11 13.52
N ALA A 95 10.67 -2.24 14.46
CA ALA A 95 11.13 -0.88 14.16
C ALA A 95 12.42 -0.89 13.31
N PHE A 96 13.36 -1.79 13.59
CA PHE A 96 14.59 -1.96 12.82
C PHE A 96 14.30 -2.36 11.38
N LEU A 97 13.46 -3.40 11.18
CA LEU A 97 13.03 -3.85 9.85
C LEU A 97 12.27 -2.75 9.10
N LYS A 98 11.38 -2.02 9.78
CA LYS A 98 10.68 -0.85 9.22
C LYS A 98 11.64 0.28 8.86
N ARG A 99 12.74 0.46 9.62
CA ARG A 99 13.77 1.48 9.38
C ARG A 99 14.69 1.10 8.24
N GLU A 100 15.16 -0.13 8.15
CA GLU A 100 15.98 -0.60 7.01
C GLU A 100 15.18 -0.68 5.71
N ARG A 101 13.86 -0.88 5.80
CA ARG A 101 12.93 -0.67 4.68
C ARG A 101 12.81 0.79 4.21
N ARG A 102 13.47 1.76 4.85
CA ARG A 102 13.53 3.14 4.34
C ARG A 102 14.52 3.19 3.18
N LEU A 103 13.98 3.01 1.97
CA LEU A 103 14.46 3.57 0.70
C LEU A 103 15.98 3.77 0.65
N ARG A 104 16.73 2.66 0.73
CA ARG A 104 18.15 2.68 0.45
C ARG A 104 18.31 2.32 -1.02
N TRP A 105 18.19 3.33 -1.88
CA TRP A 105 18.60 3.21 -3.29
C TRP A 105 20.01 2.59 -3.31
N LEU A 106 20.25 1.53 -4.09
CA LEU A 106 21.59 0.93 -4.12
C LEU A 106 22.55 1.78 -4.96
N SER A 107 22.02 2.70 -5.78
CA SER A 107 22.81 3.60 -6.61
C SER A 107 22.13 4.97 -6.81
N PRO A 108 22.92 6.06 -7.00
CA PRO A 108 22.40 7.38 -7.36
C PRO A 108 21.59 7.37 -8.67
N GLU A 109 21.91 6.48 -9.61
CA GLU A 109 21.18 6.32 -10.87
C GLU A 109 19.75 5.82 -10.65
N GLU A 110 19.57 4.85 -9.74
CA GLU A 110 18.23 4.36 -9.38
C GLU A 110 17.39 5.44 -8.71
N GLU A 111 18.00 6.21 -7.81
CA GLU A 111 17.33 7.36 -7.17
C GLU A 111 16.93 8.41 -8.21
N ALA A 112 17.83 8.78 -9.11
CA ALA A 112 17.56 9.75 -10.17
C ALA A 112 16.44 9.27 -11.12
N ALA A 113 16.44 7.99 -11.48
CA ALA A 113 15.40 7.40 -12.34
C ALA A 113 14.02 7.42 -11.66
N PHE A 114 13.95 7.08 -10.36
CA PHE A 114 12.71 7.19 -9.60
C PHE A 114 12.24 8.64 -9.51
N VAL A 115 13.13 9.57 -9.16
CA VAL A 115 12.81 11.01 -9.05
C VAL A 115 12.30 11.56 -10.39
N ALA A 116 12.87 11.13 -11.51
CA ALA A 116 12.39 11.51 -12.84
C ALA A 116 10.95 11.05 -13.07
N VAL A 117 10.62 9.80 -12.73
CA VAL A 117 9.25 9.27 -12.82
C VAL A 117 8.30 10.01 -11.88
N PHE A 118 8.70 10.21 -10.63
CA PHE A 118 7.90 10.95 -9.64
C PHE A 118 7.54 12.34 -10.16
N ARG A 119 8.55 13.12 -10.57
CA ARG A 119 8.34 14.48 -11.10
C ARG A 119 7.45 14.48 -12.34
N ALA A 120 7.64 13.52 -13.24
CA ALA A 120 6.87 13.44 -14.48
C ALA A 120 5.42 12.96 -14.27
N ARG A 121 5.14 12.20 -13.21
CA ARG A 121 3.84 11.51 -13.04
C ARG A 121 2.99 12.01 -11.89
N PHE A 122 3.54 12.63 -10.87
CA PHE A 122 2.78 12.99 -9.67
C PHE A 122 1.58 13.89 -9.97
N VAL A 123 1.80 15.03 -10.65
CA VAL A 123 0.74 15.98 -11.00
C VAL A 123 -0.26 15.38 -12.02
N PRO A 124 0.19 14.75 -13.13
CA PRO A 124 -0.75 14.05 -14.04
C PRO A 124 -1.59 12.98 -13.35
N LEU A 125 -1.02 12.25 -12.39
CA LEU A 125 -1.70 11.21 -11.62
C LEU A 125 -2.80 11.81 -10.73
N MET A 126 -2.52 12.90 -10.02
CA MET A 126 -3.54 13.64 -9.26
C MET A 126 -4.66 14.13 -10.19
N GLY A 127 -4.29 14.72 -11.34
CA GLY A 127 -5.25 15.17 -12.34
C GLY A 127 -6.10 14.03 -12.90
N PHE A 128 -5.56 12.82 -13.05
CA PHE A 128 -6.31 11.63 -13.43
C PHE A 128 -7.33 11.23 -12.33
N LEU A 129 -6.91 11.19 -11.06
CA LEU A 129 -7.80 10.83 -9.94
C LEU A 129 -8.94 11.84 -9.76
N ILE A 130 -8.65 13.14 -9.89
CA ILE A 130 -9.66 14.19 -9.83
C ILE A 130 -10.70 14.03 -10.96
N LYS A 131 -10.24 13.76 -12.20
CA LYS A 131 -11.13 13.44 -13.33
C LYS A 131 -11.97 12.18 -13.07
N ALA A 132 -11.40 11.18 -12.38
CA ALA A 132 -12.12 9.97 -12.00
C ALA A 132 -13.16 10.21 -10.88
N GLY A 133 -12.99 11.26 -10.09
CA GLY A 133 -13.95 11.73 -9.11
C GLY A 133 -13.41 12.01 -7.70
N ALA A 134 -12.10 11.90 -7.48
CA ALA A 134 -11.48 12.20 -6.18
C ALA A 134 -11.54 13.69 -5.84
N SER A 135 -11.57 14.00 -4.53
CA SER A 135 -11.24 15.35 -4.05
C SER A 135 -9.74 15.63 -4.27
N ARG A 136 -9.31 16.89 -4.15
CA ARG A 136 -7.88 17.25 -4.23
C ARG A 136 -7.07 16.51 -3.15
N HIS A 137 -7.60 16.47 -1.93
CA HIS A 137 -6.97 15.82 -0.78
C HIS A 137 -6.85 14.31 -1.00
N ASP A 138 -7.94 13.63 -1.37
CA ASP A 138 -7.91 12.18 -1.62
C ASP A 138 -6.98 11.82 -2.77
N ALA A 139 -6.93 12.66 -3.81
CA ALA A 139 -6.05 12.46 -4.95
C ALA A 139 -4.57 12.59 -4.55
N GLU A 140 -4.24 13.57 -3.73
CA GLU A 140 -2.89 13.78 -3.20
C GLU A 140 -2.46 12.60 -2.33
N ASP A 141 -3.28 12.20 -1.35
CA ASP A 141 -3.01 11.09 -0.45
C ASP A 141 -2.79 9.77 -1.20
N ALA A 142 -3.66 9.47 -2.16
CA ALA A 142 -3.55 8.25 -2.97
C ALA A 142 -2.32 8.28 -3.88
N ALA A 143 -1.99 9.43 -4.48
CA ALA A 143 -0.80 9.58 -5.32
C ALA A 143 0.49 9.46 -4.51
N GLN A 144 0.56 10.10 -3.34
CA GLN A 144 1.70 9.99 -2.41
C GLN A 144 1.89 8.55 -1.94
N SER A 145 0.82 7.90 -1.48
CA SER A 145 0.85 6.51 -1.02
C SER A 145 1.32 5.56 -2.13
N ALA A 146 0.82 5.74 -3.36
CA ALA A 146 1.25 4.93 -4.50
C ALA A 146 2.73 5.17 -4.86
N CYS A 147 3.23 6.40 -4.77
CA CYS A 147 4.65 6.70 -5.00
C CYS A 147 5.56 6.07 -3.95
N VAL A 148 5.14 6.07 -2.68
CA VAL A 148 5.85 5.38 -1.59
C VAL A 148 5.92 3.89 -1.85
N GLU A 149 4.81 3.28 -2.25
CA GLU A 149 4.80 1.85 -2.56
C GLU A 149 5.62 1.52 -3.82
N LEU A 150 5.55 2.35 -4.88
CA LEU A 150 6.41 2.19 -6.05
C LEU A 150 7.89 2.20 -5.65
N ALA A 151 8.28 3.13 -4.77
CA ALA A 151 9.67 3.25 -4.33
C ALA A 151 10.15 1.98 -3.60
N ARG A 152 9.27 1.26 -2.90
CA ARG A 152 9.59 -0.03 -2.27
C ARG A 152 9.80 -1.16 -3.28
N VAL A 153 9.02 -1.16 -4.37
CA VAL A 153 9.01 -2.25 -5.36
C VAL A 153 9.70 -1.86 -6.68
N TRP A 154 10.48 -0.77 -6.68
CA TRP A 154 11.01 -0.11 -7.88
C TRP A 154 11.66 -1.06 -8.89
N ARG A 155 12.46 -2.03 -8.41
CA ARG A 155 13.16 -3.01 -9.26
C ARG A 155 12.27 -4.07 -9.89
N THR A 156 11.09 -4.30 -9.32
CA THR A 156 10.16 -5.32 -9.81
C THR A 156 9.19 -4.76 -10.85
N VAL A 157 9.11 -3.44 -10.97
CA VAL A 157 8.14 -2.75 -11.82
C VAL A 157 8.82 -2.25 -13.08
N ASP A 158 8.60 -2.95 -14.20
CA ASP A 158 9.12 -2.57 -15.52
C ASP A 158 8.45 -1.28 -16.04
N ARG A 159 7.14 -1.10 -15.79
CA ARG A 159 6.35 0.02 -16.30
C ARG A 159 5.75 0.85 -15.15
N PRO A 160 6.49 1.82 -14.58
CA PRO A 160 6.07 2.50 -13.36
C PRO A 160 4.87 3.44 -13.56
N GLY A 161 4.69 4.04 -14.75
CA GLY A 161 3.54 4.91 -15.03
C GLY A 161 2.18 4.18 -14.95
N PRO A 162 1.95 3.12 -15.75
CA PRO A 162 0.74 2.30 -15.66
C PRO A 162 0.53 1.66 -14.27
N TRP A 163 1.62 1.24 -13.62
CA TRP A 163 1.57 0.70 -12.27
C TRP A 163 1.07 1.74 -11.28
N LEU A 164 1.64 2.96 -11.28
CA LEU A 164 1.23 4.06 -10.40
C LEU A 164 -0.24 4.41 -10.57
N ARG A 165 -0.71 4.52 -11.81
CA ARG A 165 -2.13 4.78 -12.10
C ARG A 165 -3.04 3.74 -11.45
N THR A 166 -2.73 2.47 -11.67
CA THR A 166 -3.53 1.35 -11.16
C THR A 166 -3.52 1.31 -9.64
N THR A 167 -2.34 1.42 -9.03
CA THR A 167 -2.16 1.38 -7.58
C THR A 167 -2.85 2.56 -6.90
N ALA A 168 -2.62 3.79 -7.36
CA ALA A 168 -3.24 4.98 -6.78
C ALA A 168 -4.77 4.94 -6.92
N PHE A 169 -5.29 4.52 -8.07
CA PHE A 169 -6.73 4.36 -8.28
C PHE A 169 -7.35 3.34 -7.31
N ARG A 170 -6.71 2.18 -7.13
CA ARG A 170 -7.16 1.15 -6.18
C ARG A 170 -7.09 1.62 -4.73
N MET A 171 -6.04 2.34 -4.35
CA MET A 171 -5.90 2.95 -3.01
C MET A 171 -7.02 3.94 -2.75
N TRP A 172 -7.29 4.85 -3.69
CA TRP A 172 -8.40 5.80 -3.58
C TRP A 172 -9.76 5.09 -3.48
N LEU A 173 -10.03 4.11 -4.35
CA LEU A 173 -11.29 3.35 -4.28
C LEU A 173 -11.46 2.68 -2.92
N LYS A 174 -10.39 2.13 -2.33
CA LYS A 174 -10.46 1.53 -0.98
C LYS A 174 -10.87 2.54 0.08
N THR A 175 -10.37 3.77 0.01
CA THR A 175 -10.76 4.87 0.90
C THR A 175 -12.23 5.23 0.73
N VAL A 176 -12.71 5.40 -0.51
CA VAL A 176 -14.12 5.73 -0.80
C VAL A 176 -15.07 4.62 -0.34
N HIS A 177 -14.73 3.34 -0.55
CA HIS A 177 -15.57 2.22 -0.11
C HIS A 177 -15.60 2.05 1.41
N ARG A 178 -14.55 2.49 2.11
CA ARG A 178 -14.51 2.51 3.57
C ARG A 178 -15.42 3.61 4.16
N MET A 179 -15.67 4.69 3.43
CA MET A 179 -16.47 5.85 3.85
C MET A 179 -17.99 5.75 3.53
N ARG A 180 -18.61 4.56 3.59
CA ARG A 180 -20.08 4.43 3.33
C ARG A 180 -20.94 5.05 4.46
N PRO A 181 -22.21 5.43 4.21
CA PRO A 181 -22.75 6.80 4.37
C PRO A 181 -23.23 7.21 5.76
N GLU A 182 -23.06 6.39 6.79
CA GLU A 182 -23.64 6.64 8.12
C GLU A 182 -22.77 7.54 9.02
N GLU A 183 -21.53 7.84 8.60
CA GLU A 183 -20.55 8.57 9.43
C GLU A 183 -20.23 9.99 8.95
N LEU A 184 -20.88 10.50 7.90
CA LEU A 184 -20.68 11.90 7.45
C LEU A 184 -21.71 12.81 8.13
N THR A 185 -21.40 13.26 9.34
CA THR A 185 -22.07 14.42 9.96
C THR A 185 -21.56 15.70 9.28
N ASP A 186 -22.46 16.62 8.94
CA ASP A 186 -22.20 17.89 8.21
C ASP A 186 -21.20 18.85 8.89
N ASP A 187 -20.73 18.54 10.11
CA ASP A 187 -20.02 19.49 10.99
C ASP A 187 -18.48 19.51 10.84
N GLU A 188 -17.87 18.69 9.98
CA GLU A 188 -16.40 18.61 9.85
C GLU A 188 -15.90 18.87 8.41
N ILE A 189 -16.29 20.00 7.81
CA ILE A 189 -15.63 20.51 6.60
C ILE A 189 -14.69 21.66 6.98
N PRO A 190 -13.37 21.45 7.10
CA PRO A 190 -12.43 22.56 7.21
C PRO A 190 -12.47 23.40 5.93
N GLU A 191 -12.62 24.72 6.11
CA GLU A 191 -12.59 25.71 5.02
C GLU A 191 -11.31 25.54 4.20
N SER A 192 -11.46 25.22 2.91
CA SER A 192 -10.33 25.10 2.00
C SER A 192 -9.74 26.49 1.74
N SER A 193 -8.50 26.70 2.18
CA SER A 193 -7.67 27.79 1.67
C SER A 193 -7.34 27.50 0.20
N ALA A 194 -8.00 28.24 -0.68
CA ALA A 194 -7.62 28.35 -2.08
C ALA A 194 -6.93 29.70 -2.25
N ASP A 195 -5.68 29.68 -2.72
CA ASP A 195 -5.27 30.67 -3.70
C ASP A 195 -4.12 30.14 -4.58
N ASP A 196 -4.22 30.58 -5.84
CA ASP A 196 -3.19 30.74 -6.87
C ASP A 196 -2.90 29.61 -7.89
N HIS A 197 -3.47 29.74 -9.10
CA HIS A 197 -2.76 30.12 -10.34
C HIS A 197 -3.50 29.72 -11.64
N SER A 198 -3.58 30.67 -12.59
CA SER A 198 -3.57 30.53 -14.07
C SER A 198 -4.81 29.98 -14.81
N ASP A 199 -5.11 30.59 -15.97
CA ASP A 199 -6.20 30.27 -16.92
C ASP A 199 -6.30 28.78 -17.34
N ASP A 200 -5.20 28.01 -17.26
CA ASP A 200 -5.21 26.54 -17.49
C ASP A 200 -6.06 25.78 -16.44
N VAL A 201 -6.22 26.35 -15.25
CA VAL A 201 -7.08 25.80 -14.19
C VAL A 201 -8.55 25.98 -14.57
N ALA A 202 -8.93 27.05 -15.29
CA ALA A 202 -10.32 27.26 -15.67
C ALA A 202 -10.79 26.19 -16.67
N GLU A 203 -10.01 25.89 -17.71
CA GLU A 203 -10.33 24.84 -18.68
C GLU A 203 -10.31 23.45 -18.04
N THR A 204 -9.29 23.17 -17.22
CA THR A 204 -9.19 21.91 -16.46
C THR A 204 -10.37 21.74 -15.49
N MET A 205 -10.79 22.83 -14.84
CA MET A 205 -11.91 22.84 -13.91
C MET A 205 -13.24 22.66 -14.64
N ALA A 206 -13.44 23.31 -15.79
CA ALA A 206 -14.62 23.12 -16.65
C ALA A 206 -14.76 21.66 -17.11
N MET A 207 -13.66 21.05 -17.55
CA MET A 207 -13.61 19.62 -17.91
C MET A 207 -14.01 18.73 -16.72
N VAL A 208 -13.46 18.98 -15.54
CA VAL A 208 -13.79 18.21 -14.32
C VAL A 208 -15.28 18.35 -13.96
N GLN A 209 -15.86 19.54 -14.08
CA GLN A 209 -17.30 19.75 -13.82
C GLN A 209 -18.19 19.00 -14.83
N LEU A 210 -17.83 19.01 -16.11
CA LEU A 210 -18.55 18.21 -17.12
C LEU A 210 -18.49 16.71 -16.82
N LEU A 211 -17.31 16.20 -16.46
CA LEU A 211 -17.13 14.79 -16.10
C LEU A 211 -17.97 14.39 -14.87
N ARG A 212 -18.14 15.28 -13.89
CA ARG A 212 -18.99 15.04 -12.70
C ARG A 212 -20.47 14.86 -13.03
N ARG A 213 -20.96 15.36 -14.17
CA ARG A 213 -22.35 15.15 -14.65
C ARG A 213 -22.56 13.74 -15.23
N LEU A 214 -21.51 12.94 -15.41
CA LEU A 214 -21.60 11.56 -15.87
C LEU A 214 -21.86 10.59 -14.70
N PRO A 215 -22.58 9.47 -14.95
CA PRO A 215 -22.64 8.36 -14.01
C PRO A 215 -21.24 7.88 -13.57
N PRO A 216 -21.05 7.43 -12.31
CA PRO A 216 -19.72 7.14 -11.77
C PRO A 216 -18.82 6.27 -12.67
N LEU A 217 -19.34 5.14 -13.15
CA LEU A 217 -18.56 4.25 -14.03
C LEU A 217 -18.20 4.89 -15.37
N GLN A 218 -19.09 5.70 -15.95
CA GLN A 218 -18.84 6.39 -17.22
C GLN A 218 -17.76 7.47 -17.06
N ARG A 219 -17.80 8.22 -15.95
CA ARG A 219 -16.77 9.18 -15.56
C ARG A 219 -15.42 8.50 -15.38
N THR A 220 -15.37 7.41 -14.60
CA THR A 220 -14.13 6.64 -14.38
C THR A 220 -13.54 6.15 -15.69
N VAL A 221 -14.34 5.50 -16.54
CA VAL A 221 -13.87 4.99 -17.84
C VAL A 221 -13.38 6.14 -18.75
N MET A 222 -14.04 7.29 -18.74
CA MET A 222 -13.58 8.46 -19.48
C MET A 222 -12.25 9.00 -18.92
N ALA A 223 -12.07 9.03 -17.60
CA ALA A 223 -10.82 9.48 -16.97
C ALA A 223 -9.63 8.59 -17.38
N PHE A 224 -9.81 7.26 -17.42
CA PHE A 224 -8.81 6.33 -17.95
C PHE A 224 -8.51 6.60 -19.43
N ALA A 225 -9.53 6.83 -20.25
CA ALA A 225 -9.34 7.12 -21.67
C ALA A 225 -8.58 8.45 -21.90
N ILE A 226 -8.83 9.48 -21.09
CA ILE A 226 -8.10 10.76 -21.14
C ILE A 226 -6.63 10.58 -20.74
N ASP A 227 -6.35 9.69 -19.78
CA ASP A 227 -4.97 9.32 -19.41
C ASP A 227 -4.33 8.31 -20.39
N GLY A 228 -4.90 8.15 -21.59
CA GLY A 228 -4.34 7.33 -22.67
C GLY A 228 -4.47 5.82 -22.48
N CYS A 229 -5.31 5.37 -21.53
CA CYS A 229 -5.55 3.96 -21.28
C CYS A 229 -6.46 3.34 -22.35
N THR A 230 -6.12 2.15 -22.83
CA THR A 230 -6.99 1.39 -23.74
C THR A 230 -8.19 0.80 -22.98
N PRO A 231 -9.30 0.44 -23.67
CA PRO A 231 -10.43 -0.23 -23.03
C PRO A 231 -10.06 -1.57 -22.37
N SER A 232 -9.07 -2.29 -22.91
CA SER A 232 -8.61 -3.57 -22.36
C SER A 232 -7.81 -3.38 -21.07
N GLU A 233 -6.88 -2.41 -21.03
CA GLU A 233 -6.15 -2.07 -19.79
C GLU A 233 -7.09 -1.55 -18.71
N THR A 234 -8.07 -0.71 -19.10
CA THR A 234 -9.08 -0.20 -18.17
C THR A 234 -9.95 -1.33 -17.60
N ALA A 235 -10.28 -2.33 -18.42
CA ALA A 235 -11.04 -3.51 -17.99
C ALA A 235 -10.30 -4.33 -16.93
N GLU A 236 -8.99 -4.52 -17.08
CA GLU A 236 -8.14 -5.20 -16.10
C GLU A 236 -8.08 -4.44 -14.77
N VAL A 237 -7.96 -3.12 -14.81
CA VAL A 237 -7.91 -2.30 -13.59
C VAL A 237 -9.24 -2.32 -12.84
N LEU A 238 -10.36 -2.23 -13.57
CA LEU A 238 -11.71 -2.14 -13.00
C LEU A 238 -12.36 -3.51 -12.71
N ASP A 239 -11.70 -4.61 -13.07
CA ASP A 239 -12.23 -5.97 -13.01
C ASP A 239 -13.60 -6.08 -13.71
N LYS A 240 -13.65 -5.67 -14.98
CA LYS A 240 -14.87 -5.65 -15.81
C LYS A 240 -14.59 -6.13 -17.23
N PRO A 241 -15.57 -6.70 -17.95
CA PRO A 241 -15.38 -7.08 -19.36
C PRO A 241 -15.03 -5.87 -20.24
N ALA A 242 -14.05 -6.02 -21.15
CA ALA A 242 -13.63 -4.95 -22.07
C ALA A 242 -14.78 -4.42 -22.96
N GLU A 243 -15.75 -5.27 -23.30
CA GLU A 243 -16.99 -4.84 -23.98
C GLU A 243 -17.80 -3.86 -23.12
N ASN A 244 -17.93 -4.11 -21.82
CA ASN A 244 -18.62 -3.22 -20.89
C ASN A 244 -17.92 -1.85 -20.81
N ILE A 245 -16.59 -1.83 -20.79
CA ILE A 245 -15.79 -0.60 -20.83
C ILE A 245 -16.04 0.17 -22.14
N ARG A 246 -15.95 -0.50 -23.29
CA ARG A 246 -16.21 0.13 -24.62
C ARG A 246 -17.61 0.74 -24.69
N GLN A 247 -18.63 0.04 -24.18
CA GLN A 247 -20.00 0.53 -24.15
C GLN A 247 -20.16 1.76 -23.24
N ASN A 248 -19.56 1.72 -22.03
CA ASN A 248 -19.59 2.86 -21.12
C ASN A 248 -18.85 4.08 -21.70
N LEU A 249 -17.72 3.88 -22.36
CA LEU A 249 -16.98 4.96 -23.02
C LEU A 249 -17.80 5.61 -24.14
N LYS A 250 -18.47 4.79 -24.98
CA LYS A 250 -19.36 5.29 -26.03
C LYS A 250 -20.52 6.13 -25.45
N ARG A 251 -21.14 5.65 -24.36
CA ARG A 251 -22.23 6.37 -23.67
C ARG A 251 -21.74 7.68 -23.03
N ALA A 252 -20.56 7.64 -22.40
CA ALA A 252 -19.92 8.80 -21.80
C ALA A 252 -19.66 9.89 -22.85
N ARG A 253 -19.05 9.54 -23.99
CA ARG A 253 -18.79 10.48 -25.10
C ARG A 253 -20.07 11.12 -25.62
N LYS A 254 -21.10 10.31 -25.92
CA LYS A 254 -22.40 10.82 -26.40
C LYS A 254 -23.08 11.76 -25.40
N LYS A 255 -22.92 11.50 -24.10
CA LYS A 255 -23.47 12.36 -23.06
C LYS A 255 -22.71 13.68 -22.97
N LEU A 256 -21.38 13.66 -22.97
CA LEU A 256 -20.56 14.88 -22.97
C LEU A 256 -20.82 15.74 -24.21
N GLU A 257 -20.95 15.13 -25.38
CA GLU A 257 -21.28 15.83 -26.64
C GLU A 257 -22.58 16.64 -26.50
N ARG A 258 -23.64 16.04 -25.93
CA ARG A 258 -24.91 16.75 -25.68
C ARG A 258 -24.75 17.91 -24.70
N LEU A 259 -24.01 17.70 -23.62
CA LEU A 259 -23.77 18.74 -22.63
C LEU A 259 -23.02 19.94 -23.22
N LEU A 260 -22.00 19.69 -24.06
CA LEU A 260 -21.26 20.73 -24.75
C LEU A 260 -22.13 21.50 -25.75
N THR A 261 -23.05 20.83 -26.46
CA THR A 261 -23.98 21.50 -27.38
C THR A 261 -25.07 22.31 -26.66
N GLU A 262 -25.53 21.87 -25.48
CA GLU A 262 -26.55 22.56 -24.69
C GLU A 262 -25.96 23.78 -23.97
N ASP A 263 -24.75 23.66 -23.40
CA ASP A 263 -24.07 24.75 -22.69
C ASP A 263 -23.49 25.80 -23.67
N GLY A 264 -23.18 25.42 -24.92
CA GLY A 264 -22.68 26.32 -25.97
C GLY A 264 -23.74 27.12 -26.74
N GLY A 265 -25.02 26.78 -26.60
CA GLY A 265 -26.15 27.45 -27.26
C GLY A 265 -26.76 28.61 -26.46
N GLY A 266 -26.19 28.98 -25.30
CA GLY A 266 -26.70 30.00 -24.38
C GLY A 266 -26.03 31.36 -24.46
N VAL A 267 -25.24 31.64 -25.51
CA VAL A 267 -24.63 32.95 -25.75
C VAL A 267 -25.20 33.52 -27.05
N GLU A 268 -26.41 34.07 -26.97
CA GLU A 268 -26.96 35.06 -27.92
C GLU A 268 -27.32 36.34 -27.15
#